data_AF-A0A6L5XY89-F1
#
_entry.id   AF-A0A6L5XY89-F1
#
_cell.length_a   1.000
_cell.length_b   1.000
_cell.length_c   1.000
_cell.angle_alpha   90.00
_cell.angle_beta   90.00
_cell.angle_gamma   90.00
#
_symmetry.space_group_name_H-M   'P 1'
#
loop_
_entity.id
_entity.type
_entity.pdbx_description
1 polymer ?
#
loop_
_entity_poly.entity_id
_entity_poly.type
_entity_poly.pdbx_seq_one_letter_code
_entity_poly.pdbx_strand_id
1 'polypeptide(L)'
;MNTREYKMDTKVVTKVADKDTATNFGAITMNGSTAYCIKTNSSDTKSVLFKYPKYTSSSKTTANFSNVMGHANGITFNNDSLWIATKTPKIIRIKPKESLNKYYTFNPASTVAKHYNISCITSYKDNTFLVKTGTSIYLEEKFPCLNYSVITFSGSKKEYSFKEYNTIKVINPKYKEKYTTTQDICYHNGKLYIILTKEGLKENAILVADLTKDIYAQDSTGTYFMPSEIFILNKTNYKKYEIESLDFNSQGKMIMASNILHPNQQDSILIENGITEIK
;
A
#
# COMPACT_ATOMS: atom_id res chain seq x y z
N MET A 1 -12.42 3.51 22.63
CA MET A 1 -12.38 2.18 21.97
C MET A 1 -11.06 1.52 22.33
N ASN A 2 -11.06 0.23 22.65
CA ASN A 2 -9.81 -0.49 22.93
C ASN A 2 -9.29 -1.11 21.62
N THR A 3 -8.13 -0.64 21.17
CA THR A 3 -7.41 -1.25 20.04
C THR A 3 -6.80 -2.56 20.50
N ARG A 4 -7.06 -3.65 19.77
CA ARG A 4 -6.50 -4.98 20.06
C ARG A 4 -5.21 -5.20 19.29
N GLU A 5 -4.25 -5.86 19.91
CA GLU A 5 -2.95 -6.14 19.29
C GLU A 5 -2.76 -7.63 19.06
N TYR A 6 -2.32 -7.96 17.85
CA TYR A 6 -2.10 -9.34 17.44
C TYR A 6 -0.70 -9.51 16.87
N LYS A 7 -0.11 -10.67 17.12
CA LYS A 7 1.07 -11.15 16.40
C LYS A 7 0.58 -11.81 15.12
N MET A 8 1.15 -11.41 13.98
CA MET A 8 0.88 -12.07 12.70
C MET A 8 2.12 -12.83 12.22
N ASP A 9 1.90 -14.09 11.88
CA ASP A 9 2.91 -14.93 11.22
C ASP A 9 2.65 -14.98 9.72
N THR A 10 3.74 -15.16 8.97
CA THR A 10 3.72 -15.17 7.50
C THR A 10 4.46 -16.38 6.96
N LYS A 11 4.05 -16.85 5.79
CA LYS A 11 4.74 -17.89 5.04
C LYS A 11 5.15 -17.36 3.67
N VAL A 12 6.39 -17.65 3.25
CA VAL A 12 6.84 -17.39 1.87
C VAL A 12 6.09 -18.31 0.92
N VAL A 13 5.47 -17.74 -0.11
CA VAL A 13 4.75 -18.50 -1.15
C VAL A 13 5.44 -18.40 -2.51
N THR A 14 6.11 -17.27 -2.80
CA THR A 14 6.88 -17.08 -4.02
C THR A 14 8.08 -16.19 -3.74
N LYS A 15 9.25 -16.64 -4.18
CA LYS A 15 10.47 -15.83 -4.19
C LYS A 15 10.49 -14.95 -5.45
N VAL A 16 10.79 -13.67 -5.29
CA VAL A 16 10.87 -12.71 -6.40
C VAL A 16 12.31 -12.26 -6.57
N ALA A 17 12.92 -12.67 -7.68
CA ALA A 17 14.31 -12.33 -7.98
C ALA A 17 14.43 -10.88 -8.45
N ASP A 18 15.60 -10.30 -8.19
CA ASP A 18 15.99 -9.01 -8.75
C ASP A 18 16.04 -9.07 -10.28
N LYS A 19 15.80 -7.93 -10.92
CA LYS A 19 15.86 -7.82 -12.38
C LYS A 19 16.26 -6.42 -12.82
N ASP A 20 17.17 -6.31 -13.78
CA ASP A 20 17.54 -5.06 -14.45
C ASP A 20 17.79 -3.88 -13.48
N THR A 21 18.53 -4.14 -12.38
CA THR A 21 18.83 -3.23 -11.24
C THR A 21 17.68 -2.92 -10.28
N ALA A 22 16.46 -3.37 -10.56
CA ALA A 22 15.34 -3.27 -9.63
C ALA A 22 15.47 -4.35 -8.54
N THR A 23 15.86 -3.91 -7.34
CA THR A 23 16.17 -4.78 -6.20
C THR A 23 15.25 -4.56 -5.01
N ASN A 24 14.48 -3.47 -4.95
CA ASN A 24 13.58 -3.18 -3.83
C ASN A 24 12.13 -3.41 -4.27
N PHE A 25 11.35 -4.21 -3.54
CA PHE A 25 9.90 -4.21 -3.69
C PHE A 25 9.33 -2.82 -3.45
N GLY A 26 8.42 -2.41 -4.32
CA GLY A 26 7.60 -1.21 -4.15
C GLY A 26 6.18 -1.56 -3.74
N ALA A 27 5.48 -2.39 -4.53
CA ALA A 27 4.09 -2.72 -4.22
C ALA A 27 3.58 -4.06 -4.78
N ILE A 28 2.44 -4.54 -4.28
CA ILE A 28 1.69 -5.71 -4.77
C ILE A 28 0.19 -5.45 -4.84
N THR A 29 -0.49 -5.99 -5.84
CA THR A 29 -1.96 -6.10 -5.88
C THR A 29 -2.39 -7.43 -6.50
N MET A 30 -3.62 -7.83 -6.21
CA MET A 30 -4.22 -9.09 -6.59
C MET A 30 -5.38 -8.90 -7.59
N ASN A 31 -5.52 -9.84 -8.51
CA ASN A 31 -6.75 -10.07 -9.26
C ASN A 31 -7.03 -11.57 -9.24
N GLY A 32 -7.91 -12.01 -8.34
CA GLY A 32 -8.13 -13.43 -8.06
C GLY A 32 -6.83 -14.09 -7.59
N SER A 33 -6.33 -15.07 -8.35
CA SER A 33 -5.05 -15.73 -8.08
C SER A 33 -3.84 -15.00 -8.68
N THR A 34 -4.05 -14.03 -9.57
CA THR A 34 -2.95 -13.32 -10.24
C THR A 34 -2.39 -12.26 -9.32
N ALA A 35 -1.07 -12.24 -9.12
CA ALA A 35 -0.37 -11.16 -8.44
C ALA A 35 0.34 -10.26 -9.44
N TYR A 36 0.27 -8.96 -9.20
CA TYR A 36 1.06 -7.94 -9.88
C TYR A 36 1.98 -7.29 -8.85
N CYS A 37 3.28 -7.38 -9.07
CA CYS A 37 4.29 -6.85 -8.15
C CYS A 37 5.19 -5.86 -8.88
N ILE A 38 5.62 -4.81 -8.19
CA ILE A 38 6.63 -3.88 -8.73
C ILE A 38 7.89 -3.98 -7.87
N LYS A 39 9.04 -4.09 -8.53
CA LYS A 39 10.33 -3.76 -7.92
C LYS A 39 10.90 -2.51 -8.58
N THR A 40 11.62 -1.70 -7.83
CA THR A 40 12.28 -0.46 -8.27
C THR A 40 13.74 -0.44 -7.78
N ASN A 41 14.62 0.28 -8.49
CA ASN A 41 15.97 0.54 -8.02
C ASN A 41 16.02 1.65 -6.94
N SER A 42 17.13 1.78 -6.23
CA SER A 42 17.28 2.78 -5.15
C SER A 42 17.19 4.24 -5.62
N SER A 43 17.34 4.50 -6.92
CA SER A 43 17.24 5.83 -7.52
C SER A 43 15.85 6.16 -8.06
N ASP A 44 14.87 5.26 -7.93
CA ASP A 44 13.48 5.46 -8.42
C ASP A 44 13.36 5.72 -9.93
N THR A 45 14.33 5.25 -10.72
CA THR A 45 14.43 5.49 -12.17
C THR A 45 14.19 4.24 -13.01
N LYS A 46 14.32 3.04 -12.44
CA LYS A 46 14.13 1.76 -13.13
C LYS A 46 13.19 0.89 -12.32
N SER A 47 12.10 0.46 -12.95
CA SER A 47 11.10 -0.40 -12.31
C SER A 47 10.76 -1.58 -13.20
N VAL A 48 10.44 -2.71 -12.57
CA VAL A 48 10.02 -3.94 -13.23
C VAL A 48 8.66 -4.35 -12.66
N LEU A 49 7.65 -4.41 -13.52
CA LEU A 49 6.34 -4.98 -13.20
C LEU A 49 6.38 -6.48 -13.48
N PHE A 50 6.17 -7.28 -12.45
CA PHE A 50 6.02 -8.73 -12.53
C PHE A 50 4.53 -9.09 -12.49
N LYS A 51 4.09 -9.94 -13.41
CA LYS A 51 2.77 -10.58 -13.38
C LYS A 51 2.97 -12.07 -13.15
N TYR A 52 2.45 -12.55 -12.03
CA TYR A 52 2.37 -13.97 -11.69
C TYR A 52 0.93 -14.43 -11.90
N PRO A 53 0.61 -15.23 -12.93
CA PRO A 53 -0.76 -15.74 -13.15
C PRO A 53 -1.33 -16.48 -11.93
N LYS A 54 -0.45 -17.07 -11.14
CA LYS A 54 -0.72 -17.60 -9.81
C LYS A 54 0.35 -17.10 -8.85
N TYR A 55 -0.04 -16.43 -7.78
CA TYR A 55 0.89 -15.82 -6.81
C TYR A 55 1.79 -16.81 -6.06
N THR A 56 1.54 -18.12 -6.17
CA THR A 56 2.38 -19.22 -5.64
C THR A 56 3.29 -19.85 -6.68
N SER A 57 3.26 -19.35 -7.92
CA SER A 57 4.02 -19.91 -9.06
C SER A 57 5.34 -19.18 -9.24
N SER A 58 6.35 -19.90 -9.73
CA SER A 58 7.59 -19.31 -10.22
C SER A 58 7.47 -18.71 -11.63
N SER A 59 6.45 -19.13 -12.41
CA SER A 59 6.19 -18.62 -13.75
C SER A 59 5.65 -17.20 -13.72
N LYS A 60 6.27 -16.32 -14.50
CA LYS A 60 5.95 -14.90 -14.53
C LYS A 60 6.23 -14.27 -15.89
N THR A 61 5.51 -13.21 -16.19
CA THR A 61 5.84 -12.27 -17.27
C THR A 61 6.28 -10.95 -16.68
N THR A 62 7.18 -10.23 -17.35
CA THR A 62 7.74 -8.97 -16.84
C THR A 62 7.64 -7.85 -17.86
N ALA A 63 7.46 -6.62 -17.38
CA ALA A 63 7.55 -5.39 -18.16
C ALA A 63 8.51 -4.42 -17.47
N ASN A 64 9.38 -3.79 -18.26
CA ASN A 64 10.42 -2.89 -17.78
C ASN A 64 10.04 -1.43 -18.04
N PHE A 65 10.28 -0.57 -17.06
CA PHE A 65 9.94 0.85 -17.10
C PHE A 65 11.13 1.71 -16.70
N SER A 66 11.29 2.85 -17.37
CA SER A 66 12.36 3.82 -17.09
C SER A 66 11.78 5.20 -16.87
N ASN A 67 11.99 5.78 -15.70
CA ASN A 67 11.52 7.12 -15.31
C ASN A 67 9.99 7.31 -15.39
N VAL A 68 9.23 6.23 -15.13
CA VAL A 68 7.75 6.25 -15.21
C VAL A 68 7.09 6.05 -13.84
N MET A 69 7.47 5.01 -13.10
CA MET A 69 6.75 4.56 -11.91
C MET A 69 7.24 5.20 -10.61
N GLY A 70 8.36 5.94 -10.64
CA GLY A 70 9.01 6.44 -9.43
C GLY A 70 9.30 5.30 -8.46
N HIS A 71 9.14 5.55 -7.15
CA HIS A 71 9.34 4.53 -6.12
C HIS A 71 8.33 3.38 -6.20
N ALA A 72 7.11 3.68 -6.69
CA ALA A 72 6.02 2.73 -6.89
C ALA A 72 5.49 2.06 -5.59
N ASN A 73 5.35 2.83 -4.51
CA ASN A 73 4.95 2.36 -3.18
C ASN A 73 3.47 2.01 -3.01
N GLY A 74 2.67 2.13 -4.05
CA GLY A 74 1.27 1.72 -4.00
C GLY A 74 0.78 1.28 -5.36
N ILE A 75 0.06 0.17 -5.37
CA ILE A 75 -0.61 -0.36 -6.55
C ILE A 75 -1.95 -0.96 -6.17
N THR A 76 -2.95 -0.78 -7.03
CA THR A 76 -4.25 -1.45 -6.85
C THR A 76 -4.83 -1.86 -8.19
N PHE A 77 -5.46 -3.04 -8.22
CA PHE A 77 -6.21 -3.52 -9.37
C PHE A 77 -7.68 -3.11 -9.25
N ASN A 78 -8.17 -2.33 -10.22
CA ASN A 78 -9.58 -1.95 -10.31
C ASN A 78 -9.98 -1.72 -11.76
N ASN A 79 -11.18 -2.18 -12.14
CA ASN A 79 -11.74 -2.06 -13.49
C ASN A 79 -10.74 -2.47 -14.59
N ASP A 80 -10.27 -3.72 -14.51
CA ASP A 80 -9.33 -4.32 -15.46
C ASP A 80 -7.98 -3.58 -15.61
N SER A 81 -7.64 -2.73 -14.65
CA SER A 81 -6.47 -1.86 -14.72
C SER A 81 -5.69 -1.88 -13.41
N LEU A 82 -4.37 -1.76 -13.52
CA LEU A 82 -3.48 -1.42 -12.42
C LEU A 82 -3.40 0.10 -12.30
N TRP A 83 -3.51 0.62 -11.10
CA TRP A 83 -3.33 2.02 -10.75
C TRP A 83 -2.18 2.15 -9.77
N ILE A 84 -1.17 2.95 -10.13
CA ILE A 84 0.13 2.96 -9.45
C ILE A 84 0.43 4.38 -8.98
N ALA A 85 0.70 4.50 -7.68
CA ALA A 85 1.18 5.72 -7.04
C ALA A 85 2.70 5.86 -7.27
N THR A 86 3.17 7.05 -7.66
CA THR A 86 4.56 7.22 -8.14
C THR A 86 5.48 7.97 -7.18
N LYS A 87 5.02 8.32 -5.97
CA LYS A 87 5.68 9.26 -5.04
C LYS A 87 5.87 10.67 -5.64
N THR A 88 5.09 10.97 -6.67
CA THR A 88 4.93 12.30 -7.26
C THR A 88 3.42 12.59 -7.35
N PRO A 89 3.00 13.76 -7.86
CA PRO A 89 1.58 14.00 -8.14
C PRO A 89 1.02 13.14 -9.27
N LYS A 90 1.83 12.32 -9.96
CA LYS A 90 1.35 11.51 -11.10
C LYS A 90 0.87 10.14 -10.63
N ILE A 91 -0.16 9.64 -11.31
CA ILE A 91 -0.65 8.27 -11.15
C ILE A 91 -0.56 7.57 -12.51
N ILE A 92 -0.05 6.33 -12.52
CA ILE A 92 0.08 5.53 -13.74
C ILE A 92 -1.04 4.51 -13.80
N ARG A 93 -1.65 4.34 -14.97
CA ARG A 93 -2.60 3.28 -15.28
C ARG A 93 -2.02 2.31 -16.30
N ILE A 94 -2.06 1.02 -16.02
CA ILE A 94 -1.71 -0.05 -16.97
C ILE A 94 -2.93 -0.96 -17.12
N LYS A 95 -3.18 -1.45 -18.33
CA LYS A 95 -4.22 -2.45 -18.61
C LYS A 95 -3.59 -3.79 -18.97
N PRO A 96 -3.42 -4.72 -18.02
CA PRO A 96 -2.66 -5.94 -18.24
C PRO A 96 -3.20 -6.86 -19.33
N LYS A 97 -4.50 -6.77 -19.65
CA LYS A 97 -5.14 -7.51 -20.76
C LYS A 97 -4.73 -6.97 -22.14
N GLU A 98 -4.46 -5.67 -22.26
CA GLU A 98 -4.02 -5.06 -23.53
C GLU A 98 -2.51 -5.25 -23.71
N SER A 99 -1.71 -4.82 -22.73
CA SER A 99 -0.26 -4.95 -22.72
C SER A 99 0.29 -4.57 -21.35
N LEU A 100 1.29 -5.31 -20.86
CA LEU A 100 2.00 -4.94 -19.65
C LEU A 100 2.92 -3.72 -19.84
N ASN A 101 3.31 -3.37 -21.07
CA ASN A 101 4.23 -2.27 -21.35
C ASN A 101 3.51 -0.95 -21.71
N LYS A 102 2.19 -1.00 -21.97
CA LYS A 102 1.41 0.18 -22.34
C LYS A 102 0.80 0.81 -21.10
N TYR A 103 1.09 2.10 -20.91
CA TYR A 103 0.65 2.84 -19.74
C TYR A 103 0.06 4.21 -20.12
N TYR A 104 -0.72 4.76 -19.19
CA TYR A 104 -1.28 6.10 -19.25
C TYR A 104 -0.91 6.85 -17.97
N THR A 105 -0.50 8.11 -18.12
CA THR A 105 -0.22 8.99 -16.98
C THR A 105 -1.41 9.89 -16.73
N PHE A 106 -1.82 9.95 -15.46
CA PHE A 106 -2.85 10.85 -14.97
C PHE A 106 -2.22 11.94 -14.11
N ASN A 107 -2.54 13.19 -14.41
CA ASN A 107 -2.10 14.36 -13.66
C ASN A 107 -3.23 14.88 -12.75
N PRO A 108 -2.93 15.60 -11.66
CA PRO A 108 -3.97 16.26 -10.88
C PRO A 108 -4.63 17.37 -11.71
N ALA A 109 -5.95 17.46 -11.65
CA ALA A 109 -6.71 18.54 -12.31
C ALA A 109 -6.48 19.91 -11.66
N SER A 110 -6.25 19.94 -10.33
CA SER A 110 -6.01 21.17 -9.56
C SER A 110 -4.52 21.49 -9.45
N THR A 111 -4.18 22.79 -9.44
CA THR A 111 -2.81 23.28 -9.20
C THR A 111 -2.33 22.99 -7.78
N VAL A 112 -3.19 23.11 -6.77
CA VAL A 112 -2.85 22.79 -5.37
C VAL A 112 -2.45 21.33 -5.24
N ALA A 113 -3.15 20.46 -5.97
CA ALA A 113 -2.90 19.03 -5.97
C ALA A 113 -1.55 18.62 -6.58
N LYS A 114 -0.88 19.52 -7.32
CA LYS A 114 0.49 19.32 -7.83
C LYS A 114 1.56 19.30 -6.74
N HIS A 115 1.22 19.66 -5.50
CA HIS A 115 2.14 19.63 -4.37
C HIS A 115 2.04 18.35 -3.54
N TYR A 116 1.08 17.46 -3.83
CA TYR A 116 0.97 16.17 -3.13
C TYR A 116 1.92 15.13 -3.73
N ASN A 117 2.68 14.46 -2.88
CA ASN A 117 3.39 13.23 -3.23
C ASN A 117 2.47 12.04 -2.97
N ILE A 118 1.92 11.46 -4.04
CA ILE A 118 1.05 10.30 -3.94
C ILE A 118 1.93 9.04 -3.89
N SER A 119 2.20 8.55 -2.68
CA SER A 119 3.02 7.35 -2.45
C SER A 119 2.20 6.06 -2.34
N CYS A 120 0.95 6.14 -1.93
CA CYS A 120 0.08 4.97 -1.69
C CYS A 120 -1.26 5.19 -2.40
N ILE A 121 -1.85 4.11 -2.93
CA ILE A 121 -3.15 4.15 -3.61
C ILE A 121 -3.88 2.82 -3.44
N THR A 122 -5.19 2.89 -3.16
CA THR A 122 -6.04 1.69 -3.14
C THR A 122 -7.42 1.95 -3.74
N SER A 123 -8.01 0.95 -4.37
CA SER A 123 -9.38 1.02 -4.88
C SER A 123 -10.35 1.23 -3.73
N TYR A 124 -11.31 2.13 -3.94
CA TYR A 124 -12.34 2.47 -2.98
C TYR A 124 -13.72 2.39 -3.63
N LYS A 125 -14.78 2.56 -2.82
CA LYS A 125 -16.19 2.43 -3.23
C LYS A 125 -16.49 3.20 -4.53
N ASP A 126 -17.44 2.69 -5.32
CA ASP A 126 -17.99 3.39 -6.49
C ASP A 126 -16.94 3.91 -7.49
N ASN A 127 -15.95 3.08 -7.82
CA ASN A 127 -14.85 3.40 -8.75
C ASN A 127 -14.01 4.61 -8.34
N THR A 128 -13.95 4.89 -7.05
CA THR A 128 -13.05 5.89 -6.48
C THR A 128 -11.80 5.23 -5.94
N PHE A 129 -10.84 6.03 -5.49
CA PHE A 129 -9.59 5.54 -4.93
C PHE A 129 -9.23 6.35 -3.69
N LEU A 130 -8.58 5.72 -2.72
CA LEU A 130 -7.97 6.41 -1.59
C LEU A 130 -6.48 6.61 -1.85
N VAL A 131 -5.98 7.80 -1.53
CA VAL A 131 -4.56 8.12 -1.58
C VAL A 131 -4.14 8.80 -0.29
N LYS A 132 -2.90 8.55 0.15
CA LYS A 132 -2.31 9.26 1.29
C LYS A 132 -1.97 10.69 0.87
N THR A 133 -2.43 11.68 1.64
CA THR A 133 -2.22 13.11 1.35
C THR A 133 -1.36 13.82 2.37
N GLY A 134 -1.10 13.22 3.54
CA GLY A 134 -0.22 13.81 4.54
C GLY A 134 -0.37 13.19 5.91
N THR A 135 0.03 13.96 6.92
CA THR A 135 -0.17 13.65 8.33
C THR A 135 -0.77 14.88 9.03
N SER A 136 -1.45 14.67 10.15
CA SER A 136 -1.98 15.74 11.00
C SER A 136 -1.89 15.34 12.47
N ILE A 137 -2.36 16.22 13.37
CA ILE A 137 -2.47 15.95 14.80
C ILE A 137 -3.94 16.12 15.20
N TYR A 138 -4.51 15.13 15.88
CA TYR A 138 -5.81 15.29 16.53
C TYR A 138 -5.62 16.14 17.79
N LEU A 139 -6.24 17.32 17.82
CA LEU A 139 -5.85 18.43 18.70
C LEU A 139 -6.12 18.16 20.19
N GLU A 140 -7.19 17.45 20.53
CA GLU A 140 -7.58 17.23 21.93
C GLU A 140 -6.58 16.33 22.68
N GLU A 141 -6.03 15.33 22.00
CA GLU A 141 -5.17 14.30 22.62
C GLU A 141 -3.75 14.27 22.04
N LYS A 142 -3.45 15.17 21.10
CA LYS A 142 -2.18 15.25 20.36
C LYS A 142 -1.78 13.95 19.67
N PHE A 143 -2.75 13.17 19.19
CA PHE A 143 -2.49 11.94 18.47
C PHE A 143 -2.11 12.19 17.00
N PRO A 144 -0.96 11.68 16.52
CA PRO A 144 -0.62 11.76 15.11
C PRO A 144 -1.60 10.97 14.26
N CYS A 145 -2.05 11.58 13.18
CA CYS A 145 -3.02 11.04 12.24
C CYS A 145 -2.41 10.91 10.85
N LEU A 146 -2.79 9.86 10.14
CA LEU A 146 -2.49 9.64 8.74
C LEU A 146 -3.69 10.10 7.91
N ASN A 147 -3.47 11.03 6.98
CA ASN A 147 -4.54 11.65 6.21
C ASN A 147 -4.68 10.99 4.83
N TYR A 148 -5.91 10.68 4.47
CA TYR A 148 -6.28 10.07 3.20
C TYR A 148 -7.42 10.83 2.55
N SER A 149 -7.35 10.96 1.23
CA SER A 149 -8.39 11.60 0.45
C SER A 149 -8.89 10.69 -0.65
N VAL A 150 -10.18 10.82 -0.96
CA VAL A 150 -10.82 10.11 -2.07
C VAL A 150 -10.53 10.87 -3.37
N ILE A 151 -10.12 10.15 -4.40
CA ILE A 151 -9.92 10.68 -5.75
C ILE A 151 -10.78 9.95 -6.78
N THR A 152 -11.05 10.63 -7.89
CA THR A 152 -11.72 10.10 -9.07
C THR A 152 -10.93 10.43 -10.33
N PHE A 153 -11.05 9.60 -11.35
CA PHE A 153 -10.34 9.77 -12.62
C PHE A 153 -11.27 10.20 -13.75
N SER A 154 -10.79 11.14 -14.58
CA SER A 154 -11.35 11.46 -15.89
C SER A 154 -10.50 10.82 -16.99
N GLY A 155 -11.02 9.76 -17.61
CA GLY A 155 -10.32 9.02 -18.65
C GLY A 155 -10.02 9.85 -19.90
N SER A 156 -10.94 10.72 -20.32
CA SER A 156 -10.79 11.55 -21.52
C SER A 156 -9.75 12.65 -21.34
N LYS A 157 -9.68 13.25 -20.14
CA LYS A 157 -8.71 14.31 -19.81
C LYS A 157 -7.36 13.78 -19.34
N LYS A 158 -7.28 12.49 -18.99
CA LYS A 158 -6.11 11.89 -18.30
C LYS A 158 -5.77 12.68 -17.03
N GLU A 159 -6.80 12.96 -16.25
CA GLU A 159 -6.69 13.73 -15.01
C GLU A 159 -7.34 12.99 -13.85
N TYR A 160 -6.93 13.31 -12.63
CA TYR A 160 -7.66 12.94 -11.43
C TYR A 160 -7.98 14.17 -10.57
N SER A 161 -9.07 14.08 -9.84
CA SER A 161 -9.55 15.13 -8.94
C SER A 161 -9.78 14.55 -7.56
N PHE A 162 -9.52 15.35 -6.53
CA PHE A 162 -9.91 15.05 -5.17
C PHE A 162 -11.41 15.29 -5.03
N LYS A 163 -12.12 14.38 -4.36
CA LYS A 163 -13.45 14.70 -3.84
C LYS A 163 -13.24 15.63 -2.66
N GLU A 164 -13.58 16.91 -2.84
CA GLU A 164 -13.52 17.90 -1.77
C GLU A 164 -14.52 17.51 -0.66
N TYR A 165 -14.13 17.73 0.60
CA TYR A 165 -14.83 17.34 1.83
C TYR A 165 -14.70 15.86 2.25
N ASN A 166 -14.50 15.65 3.56
CA ASN A 166 -14.32 14.37 4.26
C ASN A 166 -12.98 13.65 4.05
N THR A 167 -11.87 14.30 4.46
CA THR A 167 -10.59 13.60 4.66
C THR A 167 -10.77 12.48 5.68
N ILE A 168 -10.34 11.28 5.33
CA ILE A 168 -10.26 10.15 6.26
C ILE A 168 -8.96 10.31 7.02
N LYS A 169 -9.05 10.39 8.35
CA LYS A 169 -7.89 10.55 9.23
C LYS A 169 -7.80 9.34 10.14
N VAL A 170 -6.75 8.53 10.01
CA VAL A 170 -6.56 7.36 10.86
C VAL A 170 -5.54 7.69 11.95
N ILE A 171 -5.95 7.56 13.21
CA ILE A 171 -5.08 7.77 14.37
C ILE A 171 -4.00 6.68 14.37
N ASN A 172 -2.76 7.07 14.64
CA ASN A 172 -1.63 6.15 14.79
C ASN A 172 -1.29 5.96 16.29
N PRO A 173 -1.88 4.96 16.97
CA PRO A 173 -1.59 4.70 18.38
C PRO A 173 -0.13 4.22 18.61
N LYS A 174 0.54 3.73 17.56
CA LYS A 174 1.91 3.21 17.60
C LYS A 174 2.98 4.27 17.30
N TYR A 175 2.59 5.53 17.17
CA TYR A 175 3.53 6.60 16.87
C TYR A 175 4.65 6.73 17.92
N LYS A 176 4.32 6.66 19.21
CA LYS A 176 5.31 6.74 20.30
C LYS A 176 6.29 5.55 20.30
N GLU A 177 5.88 4.41 19.75
CA GLU A 177 6.72 3.23 19.52
C GLU A 177 7.57 3.33 18.24
N LYS A 178 7.56 4.50 17.59
CA LYS A 178 8.31 4.85 16.37
C LYS A 178 7.83 4.17 15.09
N TYR A 179 6.59 3.68 15.04
CA TYR A 179 5.95 3.27 13.78
C TYR A 179 5.44 4.50 13.04
N THR A 180 6.29 5.15 12.25
CA THR A 180 6.01 6.48 11.67
C THR A 180 6.00 6.50 10.15
N THR A 181 6.70 5.57 9.49
CA THR A 181 6.82 5.53 8.03
C THR A 181 5.73 4.66 7.43
N THR A 182 4.81 5.26 6.66
CA THR A 182 3.83 4.51 5.87
C THR A 182 4.47 3.96 4.60
N GLN A 183 4.35 2.64 4.40
CA GLN A 183 4.81 1.98 3.18
C GLN A 183 3.71 2.01 2.11
N ASP A 184 2.57 1.37 2.40
CA ASP A 184 1.41 1.32 1.51
C ASP A 184 0.09 1.19 2.29
N ILE A 185 -1.03 1.25 1.56
CA ILE A 185 -2.39 1.06 2.08
C ILE A 185 -3.20 0.11 1.20
N CYS A 186 -4.16 -0.59 1.82
CA CYS A 186 -5.15 -1.39 1.10
C CYS A 186 -6.52 -1.21 1.73
N TYR A 187 -7.55 -0.96 0.91
CA TYR A 187 -8.94 -0.96 1.34
C TYR A 187 -9.59 -2.28 0.95
N HIS A 188 -10.12 -3.00 1.92
CA HIS A 188 -10.78 -4.28 1.70
C HIS A 188 -11.92 -4.49 2.69
N ASN A 189 -13.12 -4.80 2.19
CA ASN A 189 -14.33 -5.12 2.97
C ASN A 189 -14.62 -4.11 4.11
N GLY A 190 -14.65 -2.81 3.80
CA GLY A 190 -14.93 -1.78 4.81
C GLY A 190 -13.72 -1.29 5.60
N LYS A 191 -12.63 -2.06 5.61
CA LYS A 191 -11.43 -1.78 6.42
C LYS A 191 -10.30 -1.17 5.57
N LEU A 192 -9.63 -0.18 6.13
CA LEU A 192 -8.38 0.37 5.62
C LEU A 192 -7.22 -0.24 6.41
N TYR A 193 -6.36 -0.96 5.70
CA TYR A 193 -5.12 -1.55 6.19
C TYR A 193 -3.96 -0.61 5.85
N ILE A 194 -3.16 -0.26 6.84
CA ILE A 194 -2.08 0.71 6.71
C ILE A 194 -0.80 0.09 7.22
N ILE A 195 0.19 -0.09 6.33
CA ILE A 195 1.47 -0.66 6.71
C ILE A 195 2.38 0.46 7.21
N LEU A 196 2.89 0.29 8.43
CA LEU A 196 3.86 1.16 9.06
C LEU A 196 5.13 0.39 9.38
N THR A 197 6.27 0.97 9.04
CA THR A 197 7.58 0.47 9.48
C THR A 197 8.07 1.27 10.67
N LYS A 198 8.68 0.57 11.63
CA LYS A 198 9.33 1.18 12.79
C LYS A 198 10.65 1.84 12.39
N GLU A 199 10.82 3.11 12.70
CA GLU A 199 12.01 3.87 12.35
C GLU A 199 13.30 3.18 12.83
N GLY A 200 14.24 2.96 11.90
CA GLY A 200 15.54 2.32 12.19
C GLY A 200 15.48 0.83 12.52
N LEU A 201 14.32 0.18 12.47
CA LEU A 201 14.11 -1.22 12.86
C LEU A 201 13.36 -2.01 11.77
N LYS A 202 13.34 -3.35 11.91
CA LYS A 202 12.76 -4.31 10.95
C LYS A 202 11.41 -4.83 11.42
N GLU A 203 10.67 -3.94 12.05
CA GLU A 203 9.39 -4.23 12.67
C GLU A 203 8.31 -3.51 11.87
N ASN A 204 7.24 -4.23 11.58
CA ASN A 204 6.12 -3.71 10.81
C ASN A 204 4.87 -3.79 11.68
N ALA A 205 4.04 -2.76 11.61
CA ALA A 205 2.70 -2.74 12.16
C ALA A 205 1.71 -2.53 11.01
N ILE A 206 0.61 -3.26 11.01
CA ILE A 206 -0.51 -3.01 10.09
C ILE A 206 -1.65 -2.51 10.95
N LEU A 207 -1.96 -1.21 10.82
CA LEU A 207 -3.15 -0.63 11.45
C LEU A 207 -4.37 -1.02 10.64
N VAL A 208 -5.46 -1.40 11.30
CA VAL A 208 -6.73 -1.74 10.68
C VAL A 208 -7.82 -0.83 11.22
N ALA A 209 -8.33 0.06 10.37
CA ALA A 209 -9.45 0.93 10.69
C ALA A 209 -10.68 0.52 9.87
N ASP A 210 -11.75 0.09 10.53
CA ASP A 210 -13.06 -0.13 9.90
C ASP A 210 -13.72 1.21 9.61
N LEU A 211 -13.68 1.64 8.35
CA LEU A 211 -14.22 2.93 7.92
C LEU A 211 -15.76 3.00 7.97
N THR A 212 -16.43 1.94 8.44
CA THR A 212 -17.88 1.89 8.65
C THR A 212 -18.28 1.96 10.12
N LYS A 213 -17.35 1.73 11.05
CA LYS A 213 -17.65 1.55 12.49
C LYS A 213 -16.68 2.24 13.44
N ASP A 214 -15.41 2.35 13.07
CA ASP A 214 -14.34 2.83 13.96
C ASP A 214 -14.27 4.36 14.04
N ILE A 215 -15.41 5.06 13.89
CA ILE A 215 -15.48 6.51 13.96
C ILE A 215 -15.16 6.94 15.39
N TYR A 216 -14.08 7.70 15.55
CA TYR A 216 -13.63 8.25 16.82
C TYR A 216 -14.19 9.65 17.06
N ALA A 217 -14.07 10.51 16.05
CA ALA A 217 -14.52 11.90 16.08
C ALA A 217 -14.77 12.41 14.66
N GLN A 218 -15.47 13.52 14.53
CA GLN A 218 -15.65 14.23 13.27
C GLN A 218 -15.60 15.74 13.51
N ASP A 219 -14.89 16.46 12.65
CA ASP A 219 -14.84 17.91 12.65
C ASP A 219 -15.00 18.46 11.21
N SER A 220 -14.87 19.78 11.04
CA SER A 220 -14.96 20.43 9.73
C SER A 220 -13.86 20.02 8.75
N THR A 221 -12.81 19.36 9.22
CA THR A 221 -11.64 18.97 8.42
C THR A 221 -11.66 17.48 8.03
N GLY A 222 -12.49 16.65 8.66
CA GLY A 222 -12.64 15.25 8.30
C GLY A 222 -13.19 14.35 9.39
N THR A 223 -13.16 13.04 9.12
CA THR A 223 -13.57 12.00 10.05
C THR A 223 -12.35 11.26 10.56
N TYR A 224 -12.23 11.18 11.89
CA TYR A 224 -11.15 10.49 12.58
C TYR A 224 -11.57 9.07 12.89
N PHE A 225 -10.68 8.13 12.59
CA PHE A 225 -10.87 6.71 12.86
C PHE A 225 -9.78 6.22 13.81
N MET A 226 -10.18 5.50 14.85
CA MET A 226 -9.26 4.81 15.75
C MET A 226 -9.14 3.35 15.29
N PRO A 227 -7.96 2.85 14.90
CA PRO A 227 -7.81 1.44 14.51
C PRO A 227 -8.35 0.49 15.59
N SER A 228 -9.22 -0.43 15.21
CA SER A 228 -9.73 -1.47 16.11
C SER A 228 -8.75 -2.64 16.28
N GLU A 229 -7.87 -2.86 15.31
CA GLU A 229 -6.90 -3.96 15.29
C GLU A 229 -5.53 -3.46 14.81
N ILE A 230 -4.47 -4.03 15.40
CA ILE A 230 -3.09 -3.82 14.95
C ILE A 230 -2.41 -5.18 14.82
N PHE A 231 -1.89 -5.48 13.63
CA PHE A 231 -1.05 -6.66 13.42
C PHE A 231 0.42 -6.27 13.53
N ILE A 232 1.15 -6.93 14.43
CA ILE A 232 2.58 -6.76 14.63
C ILE A 232 3.30 -7.92 13.95
N LEU A 233 4.21 -7.57 13.04
CA LEU A 233 5.09 -8.50 12.34
C LEU A 233 6.54 -8.19 12.73
N ASN A 234 7.09 -9.03 13.61
CA ASN A 234 8.47 -8.91 14.07
C ASN A 234 9.26 -10.18 13.75
N LYS A 235 10.39 -10.00 13.05
CA LYS A 235 11.33 -11.05 12.68
C LYS A 235 12.73 -10.68 13.17
N THR A 236 12.97 -10.87 14.46
CA THR A 236 14.19 -10.44 15.17
C THR A 236 15.49 -11.06 14.63
N ASN A 237 15.43 -12.23 13.99
CA ASN A 237 16.60 -12.91 13.42
C ASN A 237 16.98 -12.44 12.00
N TYR A 238 16.30 -11.44 11.43
CA TYR A 238 16.50 -10.99 10.05
C TYR A 238 17.39 -9.75 9.98
N LYS A 239 18.21 -9.64 8.93
CA LYS A 239 18.96 -8.41 8.64
C LYS A 239 18.10 -7.32 8.00
N LYS A 240 17.03 -7.67 7.29
CA LYS A 240 15.94 -6.79 6.84
C LYS A 240 14.68 -7.63 6.73
N TYR A 241 13.56 -7.10 7.21
CA TYR A 241 12.23 -7.69 7.03
C TYR A 241 11.21 -6.55 7.02
N GLU A 242 10.93 -6.04 5.83
CA GLU A 242 10.07 -4.88 5.60
C GLU A 242 8.89 -5.32 4.75
N ILE A 243 7.68 -5.08 5.23
CA ILE A 243 6.46 -5.27 4.43
C ILE A 243 6.26 -3.98 3.64
N GLU A 244 6.30 -4.09 2.32
CA GLU A 244 6.22 -2.93 1.44
C GLU A 244 4.77 -2.64 1.04
N SER A 245 3.98 -3.69 0.84
CA SER A 245 2.61 -3.58 0.34
C SER A 245 1.84 -4.86 0.63
N LEU A 246 0.51 -4.75 0.60
CA LEU A 246 -0.39 -5.87 0.81
C LEU A 246 -1.65 -5.73 -0.04
N ASP A 247 -2.27 -6.87 -0.32
CA ASP A 247 -3.61 -6.96 -0.88
C ASP A 247 -4.24 -8.30 -0.48
N PHE A 248 -5.47 -8.57 -0.88
CA PHE A 248 -6.21 -9.77 -0.51
C PHE A 248 -6.44 -10.67 -1.72
N ASN A 249 -6.24 -11.97 -1.54
CA ASN A 249 -6.66 -12.94 -2.55
C ASN A 249 -8.19 -13.14 -2.53
N SER A 250 -8.72 -13.92 -3.47
CA SER A 250 -10.15 -14.22 -3.56
C SER A 250 -10.74 -14.98 -2.36
N GLN A 251 -9.90 -15.51 -1.47
CA GLN A 251 -10.32 -16.18 -0.23
C GLN A 251 -10.27 -15.25 0.98
N GLY A 252 -9.97 -13.96 0.78
CA GLY A 252 -9.81 -12.99 1.87
C GLY A 252 -8.54 -13.18 2.70
N LYS A 253 -7.54 -13.94 2.19
CA LYS A 253 -6.23 -14.04 2.83
C LYS A 253 -5.33 -12.88 2.41
N MET A 254 -4.66 -12.29 3.40
CA MET A 254 -3.71 -11.21 3.17
C MET A 254 -2.46 -11.77 2.47
N ILE A 255 -2.15 -11.18 1.33
CA ILE A 255 -0.95 -11.41 0.52
C ILE A 255 -0.07 -10.17 0.66
N MET A 256 1.21 -10.36 0.95
CA MET A 256 2.14 -9.27 1.20
C MET A 256 3.35 -9.36 0.28
N ALA A 257 3.91 -8.20 -0.09
CA ALA A 257 5.24 -8.09 -0.68
C ALA A 257 6.22 -7.64 0.40
N SER A 258 7.38 -8.30 0.46
CA SER A 258 8.38 -8.00 1.47
C SER A 258 9.79 -7.93 0.91
N ASN A 259 10.53 -6.93 1.37
CA ASN A 259 11.98 -6.86 1.24
C ASN A 259 12.65 -7.64 2.37
N ILE A 260 13.44 -8.64 2.01
CA ILE A 260 14.02 -9.61 2.94
C ILE A 260 15.53 -9.71 2.75
N LEU A 261 16.27 -9.47 3.82
CA LEU A 261 17.71 -9.74 3.89
C LEU A 261 17.97 -10.75 5.01
N HIS A 262 18.18 -12.01 4.64
CA HIS A 262 18.55 -13.12 5.53
C HIS A 262 19.33 -14.17 4.71
N PRO A 263 20.34 -14.85 5.27
CA PRO A 263 21.03 -15.94 4.57
C PRO A 263 20.00 -16.96 4.06
N ASN A 264 19.93 -17.18 2.75
CA ASN A 264 18.98 -18.09 2.06
C ASN A 264 17.56 -17.58 1.83
N GLN A 265 17.26 -16.32 2.14
CA GLN A 265 16.01 -15.69 1.73
C GLN A 265 16.27 -14.50 0.81
N GLN A 266 15.26 -14.23 -0.01
CA GLN A 266 15.18 -13.09 -0.89
C GLN A 266 13.79 -12.49 -0.74
N ASP A 267 13.67 -11.28 -1.23
CA ASP A 267 12.42 -10.60 -1.50
C ASP A 267 11.32 -11.56 -2.00
N SER A 268 10.16 -11.51 -1.35
CA SER A 268 9.15 -12.55 -1.50
C SER A 268 7.73 -12.01 -1.45
N ILE A 269 6.86 -12.74 -2.15
CA ILE A 269 5.42 -12.73 -1.88
C ILE A 269 5.17 -13.65 -0.68
N LEU A 270 4.45 -13.13 0.30
CA LEU A 270 4.09 -13.79 1.54
C LEU A 270 2.57 -13.97 1.62
N ILE A 271 2.14 -14.95 2.40
CA ILE A 271 0.74 -15.12 2.83
C ILE A 271 0.67 -15.08 4.35
N GLU A 272 -0.39 -14.49 4.88
CA GLU A 272 -0.79 -14.64 6.29
C GLU A 272 -0.90 -16.12 6.66
N ASN A 273 -0.25 -16.51 7.77
CA ASN A 273 -0.14 -17.91 8.21
C ASN A 273 -0.40 -18.06 9.72
N GLY A 274 -1.24 -17.19 10.28
CA GLY A 274 -1.63 -17.23 11.69
C GLY A 274 -1.69 -15.84 12.31
N ILE A 275 -2.69 -15.65 13.17
CA ILE A 275 -2.90 -14.42 13.94
C ILE A 275 -3.19 -14.85 15.38
N THR A 276 -2.43 -14.32 16.33
CA THR A 276 -2.59 -14.62 17.76
C THR A 276 -2.68 -13.31 18.54
N GLU A 277 -3.71 -13.14 19.35
CA GLU A 277 -3.88 -11.96 20.21
C GLU A 277 -2.76 -11.92 21.26
N ILE A 278 -2.14 -10.75 21.44
CA ILE A 278 -1.04 -10.53 22.39
C ILE A 278 -1.58 -9.88 23.67
N LYS A 279 -2.53 -8.95 23.53
CA LYS A 279 -3.18 -8.19 24.59
C LYS A 279 -4.54 -7.67 24.16
#